data_AF-A0A7V7SWN6-F1
#
_entry.id   AF-A0A7V7SWN6-F1
#
_cell.length_a   1.000
_cell.length_b   1.000
_cell.length_c   1.000
_cell.angle_alpha   90.00
_cell.angle_beta   90.00
_cell.angle_gamma   90.00
#
_symmetry.space_group_name_H-M   'P 1'
#
loop_
_entity.id
_entity.type
_entity.pdbx_description
1 polymer ?
#
loop_
_entity_poly.entity_id
_entity_poly.type
_entity_poly.pdbx_seq_one_letter_code
_entity_poly.pdbx_strand_id
1 'polypeptide(L)'
;MKAQLPVLLFDGQCGYCRAWVDRWISDWDGRLECRPFQTAGDDFPHLPPEALAKAIHFVNQDGSVSTGAEAIFRATALVPGKGTAWWWYRHFPPFAWLSHWIYAMVARNRVLVSSLMRWLVGPTLRRANFEKSRPWFLRGLAVIHLVALISFWVQAEGLIGEQGLRPWSEALAVHRAEMGGAAFWQVPTLLHGLPSDWGLSFLLALGCGSATLLLLGWYPRIQLLILWAAYLSIYQVGAEFMDFQWDALLVETTLLAIFWAPPGRRLHCPDSPNRLGHWCLRLLLFRLVFFSGWMKWTGGDPAWSHFLALENHFVTQPLPHHISWYWHSFPAWFQRAATAIILIAEMLVPWLILGPRRVRRMGVGLLLFLFLGFALSGNYGFFPLLNLLLLFPLLEVDVRKNRGIAETRTLEEPRSWYKNWIGFVAAGVLIYTLTAEGMRLSNIESPTPLAKVDRALQTLRSINRYGLFAEIPAERLEIVVEGSADGESWQEIAFLFKPGAVFEPPKFATFHIPRLDWSMAVAASAPVSGESWFYSFLERILEGSPAVASLLAEGVWNEDPPKQVRSHLYRYSFGSSAERRHGRWWRRQRLGIYSAAMTLRDGKLKLVKETTESE
;
A
#
# COMPACT_ATOMS: atom_id res chain seq x y z
N MET A 1 -35.06 -48.59 8.09
CA MET A 1 -33.86 -48.72 7.23
C MET A 1 -33.04 -47.45 7.36
N LYS A 2 -31.75 -47.51 7.75
CA LYS A 2 -30.89 -46.32 7.74
C LYS A 2 -30.81 -45.83 6.29
N ALA A 3 -31.19 -44.59 6.03
CA ALA A 3 -31.04 -43.98 4.71
C ALA A 3 -29.56 -44.06 4.32
N GLN A 4 -29.23 -44.87 3.31
CA GLN A 4 -27.86 -44.95 2.80
C GLN A 4 -27.51 -43.59 2.19
N LEU A 5 -26.40 -43.00 2.63
CA LEU A 5 -25.88 -41.78 2.03
C LEU A 5 -25.38 -42.10 0.61
N PRO A 6 -25.50 -41.16 -0.35
CA PRO A 6 -24.89 -41.33 -1.66
C PRO A 6 -23.37 -41.47 -1.53
N VAL A 7 -22.77 -42.32 -2.38
CA VAL A 7 -21.34 -42.69 -2.30
C VAL A 7 -20.59 -42.12 -3.50
N LEU A 8 -19.47 -41.44 -3.25
CA LEU A 8 -18.52 -41.01 -4.27
C LEU A 8 -17.30 -41.94 -4.26
N LEU A 9 -17.16 -42.74 -5.31
CA LEU A 9 -16.03 -43.64 -5.51
C LEU A 9 -14.94 -42.92 -6.31
N PHE A 10 -13.72 -42.95 -5.79
CA PHE A 10 -12.55 -42.33 -6.42
C PHE A 10 -11.31 -43.20 -6.32
N ASP A 11 -10.30 -42.90 -7.14
CA ASP A 11 -9.01 -43.58 -7.08
C ASP A 11 -8.19 -43.11 -5.87
N GLY A 12 -8.13 -43.98 -4.85
CA GLY A 12 -7.39 -43.75 -3.62
C GLY A 12 -5.88 -43.78 -3.78
N GLN A 13 -5.33 -44.28 -4.90
CA GLN A 13 -3.90 -44.27 -5.21
C GLN A 13 -3.50 -43.02 -6.02
N CYS A 14 -4.46 -42.37 -6.70
CA CYS A 14 -4.24 -41.15 -7.46
C CYS A 14 -4.07 -39.91 -6.57
N GLY A 15 -2.90 -39.26 -6.65
CA GLY A 15 -2.61 -38.03 -5.90
C GLY A 15 -3.50 -36.84 -6.26
N TYR A 16 -3.97 -36.75 -7.51
CA TYR A 16 -4.93 -35.72 -7.94
C TYR A 16 -6.31 -35.94 -7.31
N CYS A 17 -6.85 -37.17 -7.39
CA CYS A 17 -8.15 -37.52 -6.85
C CYS A 17 -8.19 -37.32 -5.33
N ARG A 18 -7.19 -37.82 -4.59
CA ARG A 18 -7.07 -37.61 -3.14
C ARG A 18 -7.07 -36.13 -2.77
N ALA A 19 -6.28 -35.31 -3.47
CA ALA A 19 -6.16 -33.89 -3.15
C ALA A 19 -7.48 -33.12 -3.33
N TRP A 20 -8.26 -33.45 -4.37
CA TRP A 20 -9.57 -32.83 -4.63
C TRP A 20 -10.66 -33.36 -3.70
N VAL A 21 -10.66 -34.66 -3.39
CA VAL A 21 -11.56 -35.20 -2.36
C VAL A 21 -11.27 -34.54 -1.01
N ASP A 22 -10.00 -34.45 -0.58
CA ASP A 22 -9.61 -33.74 0.64
C ASP A 22 -10.03 -32.27 0.65
N ARG A 23 -10.16 -31.64 -0.53
CA ARG A 23 -10.59 -30.25 -0.68
C ARG A 23 -12.11 -30.07 -0.51
N TRP A 24 -12.88 -31.04 -0.98
CA TRP A 24 -14.34 -30.97 -1.04
C TRP A 24 -15.03 -31.74 0.09
N ILE A 25 -14.34 -32.66 0.77
CA ILE A 25 -14.92 -33.47 1.84
C ILE A 25 -15.50 -32.61 2.97
N SER A 26 -14.86 -31.47 3.28
CA SER A 26 -15.39 -30.50 4.24
C SER A 26 -16.64 -29.77 3.74
N ASP A 27 -16.77 -29.63 2.42
CA ASP A 27 -17.91 -28.94 1.79
C ASP A 27 -19.14 -29.85 1.71
N TRP A 28 -18.94 -31.17 1.72
CA TRP A 28 -20.00 -32.17 1.62
C TRP A 28 -20.62 -32.54 2.97
N ASP A 29 -20.07 -32.09 4.10
CA ASP A 29 -20.67 -32.08 5.46
C ASP A 29 -21.46 -33.36 5.84
N GLY A 30 -20.90 -34.54 5.55
CA GLY A 30 -21.55 -35.82 5.84
C GLY A 30 -22.78 -36.16 4.98
N ARG A 31 -23.09 -35.36 3.95
CA ARG A 31 -24.18 -35.58 2.99
C ARG A 31 -23.86 -36.64 1.93
N LEU A 32 -22.58 -36.97 1.76
CA LEU A 32 -22.12 -38.02 0.87
C LEU A 32 -20.90 -38.71 1.49
N GLU A 33 -20.75 -40.00 1.21
CA GLU A 33 -19.62 -40.79 1.67
C GLU A 33 -18.56 -40.91 0.58
N CYS A 34 -17.32 -40.47 0.85
CA CYS A 34 -16.21 -40.58 -0.10
C CYS A 34 -15.41 -41.85 0.20
N ARG A 35 -15.44 -42.84 -0.70
CA ARG A 35 -14.70 -44.10 -0.52
C ARG A 35 -13.70 -44.34 -1.64
N PRO A 36 -12.46 -44.75 -1.33
CA PRO A 36 -11.54 -45.29 -2.32
C PRO A 36 -12.12 -46.55 -2.96
N PHE A 37 -12.10 -46.67 -4.29
CA PHE A 37 -12.60 -47.89 -4.94
C PHE A 37 -11.75 -49.12 -4.59
N GLN A 38 -10.48 -48.96 -4.18
CA GLN A 38 -9.62 -50.08 -3.76
C GLN A 38 -10.11 -50.78 -2.48
N THR A 39 -10.88 -50.10 -1.63
CA THR A 39 -11.38 -50.65 -0.37
C THR A 39 -12.88 -50.92 -0.37
N ALA A 40 -13.61 -50.32 -1.32
CA ALA A 40 -15.07 -50.38 -1.39
C ALA A 40 -15.60 -50.84 -2.76
N GLY A 41 -14.72 -51.25 -3.68
CA GLY A 41 -15.11 -51.72 -5.01
C GLY A 41 -15.94 -52.99 -4.97
N ASP A 42 -15.66 -53.88 -4.01
CA ASP A 42 -16.39 -55.14 -3.80
C ASP A 42 -17.83 -54.92 -3.34
N ASP A 43 -18.14 -53.75 -2.74
CA ASP A 43 -19.50 -53.36 -2.36
C ASP A 43 -20.38 -53.03 -3.59
N PHE A 44 -19.78 -52.81 -4.77
CA PHE A 44 -20.46 -52.40 -6.01
C PHE A 44 -20.11 -53.32 -7.20
N PRO A 45 -20.52 -54.61 -7.17
CA PRO A 45 -20.12 -55.61 -8.18
C PRO A 45 -20.63 -55.34 -9.60
N HIS A 46 -21.59 -54.42 -9.77
CA HIS A 46 -22.10 -53.97 -11.07
C HIS A 46 -21.16 -52.97 -11.78
N LEU A 47 -20.10 -52.50 -11.13
CA LEU A 47 -19.10 -51.61 -11.71
C LEU A 47 -17.77 -52.34 -11.89
N PRO A 48 -17.32 -52.60 -13.13
CA PRO A 48 -16.07 -53.31 -13.35
C PRO A 48 -14.86 -52.49 -12.83
N PRO A 49 -13.83 -53.12 -12.26
CA PRO A 49 -12.66 -52.44 -11.71
C PRO A 49 -11.95 -51.50 -12.71
N GLU A 50 -11.96 -51.86 -13.99
CA GLU A 50 -11.40 -51.02 -15.05
C GLU A 50 -12.16 -49.70 -15.24
N ALA A 51 -13.49 -49.72 -15.08
CA ALA A 51 -14.30 -48.51 -15.16
C ALA A 51 -14.09 -47.63 -13.91
N LEU A 52 -13.95 -48.24 -12.73
CA LEU A 52 -13.63 -47.56 -11.47
C LEU A 52 -12.25 -46.89 -11.50
N ALA A 53 -11.27 -47.46 -12.21
CA ALA A 53 -9.95 -46.86 -12.38
C ALA A 53 -9.93 -45.69 -13.39
N LYS A 54 -10.84 -45.68 -14.37
CA LYS A 54 -10.87 -44.67 -15.46
C LYS A 54 -11.52 -43.35 -15.05
N ALA A 55 -12.47 -43.35 -14.12
CA ALA A 55 -13.22 -42.16 -13.75
C ALA A 55 -13.70 -42.20 -12.29
N ILE A 56 -14.15 -41.03 -11.79
CA ILE A 56 -14.86 -40.90 -10.52
C ILE A 56 -16.32 -41.29 -10.76
N HIS A 57 -16.91 -42.01 -9.81
CA HIS A 57 -18.31 -42.47 -9.88
C HIS A 57 -19.10 -41.93 -8.69
N PHE A 58 -20.31 -41.46 -8.96
CA PHE A 58 -21.27 -41.04 -7.94
C PHE A 58 -22.45 -42.01 -7.98
N VAL A 59 -22.64 -42.75 -6.88
CA VAL A 59 -23.73 -43.70 -6.69
C VAL A 59 -24.79 -43.03 -5.82
N ASN A 60 -25.97 -42.83 -6.39
CA ASN A 60 -27.09 -42.18 -5.73
C ASN A 60 -27.88 -43.16 -4.86
N GLN A 61 -28.78 -42.65 -4.02
CA GLN A 61 -29.57 -43.47 -3.07
C GLN A 61 -30.55 -44.44 -3.78
N ASP A 62 -30.92 -44.13 -5.02
CA ASP A 62 -31.75 -44.94 -5.90
C ASP A 62 -30.96 -46.01 -6.68
N GLY A 63 -29.64 -46.10 -6.46
CA GLY A 63 -28.75 -47.00 -7.18
C GLY A 63 -28.31 -46.50 -8.57
N SER A 64 -28.73 -45.29 -8.99
CA SER A 64 -28.26 -44.72 -10.25
C SER A 64 -26.79 -44.29 -10.14
N VAL A 65 -26.01 -44.59 -11.18
CA VAL A 65 -24.57 -44.28 -11.24
C VAL A 65 -24.33 -43.18 -12.27
N SER A 66 -23.62 -42.13 -11.86
CA SER A 66 -23.11 -41.08 -12.74
C SER A 66 -21.59 -41.11 -12.75
N THR A 67 -20.99 -40.77 -13.90
CA THR A 67 -19.53 -40.91 -14.09
C THR A 67 -18.88 -39.59 -14.50
N GLY A 68 -17.59 -39.45 -14.17
CA GLY A 68 -16.76 -38.35 -14.64
C GLY A 68 -17.21 -36.96 -14.20
N ALA A 69 -17.39 -36.03 -15.15
CA ALA A 69 -17.83 -34.67 -14.86
C ALA A 69 -19.25 -34.63 -14.25
N GLU A 70 -20.15 -35.52 -14.71
CA GLU A 70 -21.51 -35.61 -14.19
C GLU A 70 -21.52 -35.97 -12.70
N ALA A 71 -20.67 -36.95 -12.32
CA ALA A 71 -20.51 -37.38 -10.94
C ALA A 71 -20.12 -36.22 -10.01
N ILE A 72 -19.17 -35.37 -10.45
CA ILE A 72 -18.72 -34.20 -9.69
C ILE A 72 -19.83 -33.17 -9.55
N PHE A 73 -20.53 -32.83 -10.64
CA PHE A 73 -21.58 -31.82 -10.57
C PHE A 73 -22.77 -32.26 -9.71
N ARG A 74 -23.20 -33.53 -9.82
CA ARG A 74 -24.24 -34.11 -8.94
C ARG A 74 -23.81 -34.10 -7.48
N ALA A 75 -22.58 -34.54 -7.17
CA ALA A 75 -22.04 -34.49 -5.82
C ALA A 75 -21.99 -33.06 -5.25
N THR A 76 -21.62 -32.06 -6.07
CA THR A 76 -21.63 -30.65 -5.64
C THR A 76 -23.04 -30.08 -5.47
N ALA A 77 -24.03 -30.57 -6.22
CA ALA A 77 -25.42 -30.11 -6.13
C ALA A 77 -26.11 -30.51 -4.81
N LEU A 78 -25.60 -31.54 -4.12
CA LEU A 78 -26.05 -31.90 -2.77
C LEU A 78 -25.77 -30.80 -1.72
N VAL A 79 -24.85 -29.89 -2.02
CA VAL A 79 -24.49 -28.78 -1.14
C VAL A 79 -25.39 -27.57 -1.43
N PRO A 80 -26.14 -27.04 -0.44
CA PRO A 80 -27.02 -25.90 -0.63
C PRO A 80 -26.29 -24.70 -1.24
N GLY A 81 -26.84 -24.14 -2.32
CA GLY A 81 -26.26 -22.99 -3.02
C GLY A 81 -25.12 -23.32 -4.00
N LYS A 82 -24.72 -24.58 -4.17
CA LYS A 82 -23.71 -25.02 -5.18
C LYS A 82 -24.30 -25.76 -6.39
N GLY A 83 -25.63 -25.78 -6.53
CA GLY A 83 -26.32 -26.43 -7.66
C GLY A 83 -26.23 -25.69 -9.00
N THR A 84 -25.66 -24.49 -9.07
CA THR A 84 -25.58 -23.70 -10.32
C THR A 84 -24.77 -24.40 -11.40
N ALA A 85 -23.64 -25.03 -11.06
CA ALA A 85 -22.84 -25.76 -12.03
C ALA A 85 -23.59 -26.97 -12.61
N TRP A 86 -24.36 -27.66 -11.75
CA TRP A 86 -25.26 -28.73 -12.19
C TRP A 86 -26.39 -28.21 -13.09
N TRP A 87 -26.95 -27.05 -12.77
CA TRP A 87 -27.97 -26.41 -13.61
C TRP A 87 -27.42 -26.09 -15.00
N TRP A 88 -26.23 -25.47 -15.10
CA TRP A 88 -25.55 -25.20 -16.37
C TRP A 88 -25.24 -26.48 -17.15
N TYR A 89 -24.75 -27.50 -16.46
CA TYR A 89 -24.49 -28.82 -17.04
C TYR A 89 -25.75 -29.44 -17.65
N ARG A 90 -26.91 -29.28 -17.01
CA ARG A 90 -28.17 -29.85 -17.48
C ARG A 90 -28.83 -29.04 -18.60
N HIS A 91 -28.74 -27.71 -18.57
CA HIS A 91 -29.53 -26.84 -19.46
C HIS A 91 -28.72 -26.22 -20.60
N PHE A 92 -27.39 -26.26 -20.56
CA PHE A 92 -26.55 -25.67 -21.59
C PHE A 92 -25.57 -26.72 -22.17
N PRO A 93 -25.94 -27.36 -23.31
CA PRO A 93 -25.14 -28.44 -23.91
C PRO A 93 -23.67 -28.10 -24.17
N PRO A 94 -23.28 -26.88 -24.61
CA PRO A 94 -21.87 -26.52 -24.77
C PRO A 94 -21.06 -26.63 -23.47
N PHE A 95 -21.66 -26.30 -22.31
CA PHE A 95 -20.99 -26.43 -21.02
C PHE A 95 -20.84 -27.89 -20.59
N ALA A 96 -21.81 -28.75 -20.87
CA ALA A 96 -21.70 -30.19 -20.64
C ALA A 96 -20.59 -30.82 -21.49
N TRP A 97 -20.59 -30.53 -22.80
CA TRP A 97 -19.55 -30.98 -23.73
C TRP A 97 -18.16 -30.53 -23.30
N LEU A 98 -17.99 -29.23 -22.98
CA LEU A 98 -16.73 -28.68 -22.51
C LEU A 98 -16.28 -29.34 -21.20
N SER A 99 -17.19 -29.56 -20.26
CA SER A 99 -16.88 -30.22 -18.99
C SER A 99 -16.40 -31.66 -19.17
N HIS A 100 -17.01 -32.42 -20.10
CA HIS A 100 -16.56 -33.76 -20.46
C HIS A 100 -15.19 -33.75 -21.10
N TRP A 101 -14.96 -32.84 -22.04
CA TRP A 101 -13.67 -32.68 -22.71
C TRP A 101 -12.55 -32.33 -21.71
N ILE A 102 -12.78 -31.36 -20.82
CA ILE A 102 -11.84 -30.99 -19.75
C ILE A 102 -11.58 -32.20 -18.84
N TYR A 103 -12.64 -32.89 -18.41
CA TYR A 103 -12.51 -34.06 -17.54
C TYR A 103 -11.68 -35.17 -18.20
N ALA A 104 -11.97 -35.51 -19.45
CA ALA A 104 -11.24 -36.53 -20.19
C ALA A 104 -9.77 -36.15 -20.38
N MET A 105 -9.48 -34.87 -20.68
CA MET A 105 -8.12 -34.36 -20.80
C MET A 105 -7.35 -34.46 -19.47
N VAL A 106 -7.97 -34.09 -18.35
CA VAL A 106 -7.38 -34.22 -17.01
C VAL A 106 -7.19 -35.68 -16.61
N ALA A 107 -8.17 -36.54 -16.87
CA ALA A 107 -8.11 -37.96 -16.54
C ALA A 107 -6.99 -38.68 -17.32
N ARG A 108 -6.85 -38.39 -18.62
CA ARG A 108 -5.76 -38.91 -19.46
C ARG A 108 -4.38 -38.44 -18.98
N ASN A 109 -4.28 -37.19 -18.52
CA ASN A 109 -3.02 -36.57 -18.10
C ASN A 109 -2.84 -36.48 -16.58
N ARG A 110 -3.52 -37.32 -15.79
CA ARG A 110 -3.64 -37.18 -14.32
C ARG A 110 -2.32 -37.05 -13.57
N VAL A 111 -1.26 -37.71 -14.04
CA VAL A 111 0.09 -37.65 -13.43
C VAL A 111 0.73 -36.29 -13.67
N LEU A 112 0.73 -35.82 -14.92
CA LEU A 112 1.26 -34.50 -15.30
C LEU A 112 0.48 -33.38 -14.61
N VAL A 113 -0.86 -33.44 -14.65
CA VAL A 113 -1.73 -32.46 -13.97
C VAL A 113 -1.53 -32.48 -12.47
N SER A 114 -1.36 -33.66 -11.85
CA SER A 114 -1.04 -33.77 -10.42
C SER A 114 0.31 -33.14 -10.08
N SER A 115 1.33 -33.36 -10.90
CA SER A 115 2.66 -32.76 -10.72
C SER A 115 2.62 -31.24 -10.89
N LEU A 116 1.94 -30.73 -11.92
CA LEU A 116 1.75 -29.30 -12.15
C LEU A 116 0.96 -28.65 -11.01
N MET A 117 -0.14 -29.26 -10.56
CA MET A 117 -0.95 -28.80 -9.44
C MET A 117 -0.13 -28.76 -8.14
N ARG A 118 0.67 -29.81 -7.87
CA ARG A 118 1.57 -29.85 -6.70
C ARG A 118 2.64 -28.76 -6.79
N TRP A 119 3.12 -28.45 -7.98
CA TRP A 119 4.07 -27.35 -8.20
C TRP A 119 3.41 -25.97 -8.02
N LEU A 120 2.25 -25.72 -8.60
CA LEU A 120 1.54 -24.42 -8.53
C LEU A 120 0.92 -24.13 -7.16
N VAL A 121 0.26 -25.12 -6.55
CA VAL A 121 -0.56 -24.95 -5.34
C VAL A 121 0.12 -25.56 -4.11
N GLY A 122 0.78 -26.70 -4.27
CA GLY A 122 1.36 -27.47 -3.16
C GLY A 122 0.75 -28.86 -3.01
N PRO A 123 1.24 -29.65 -2.04
CA PRO A 123 0.80 -31.04 -1.85
C PRO A 123 -0.65 -31.17 -1.36
N THR A 124 -1.22 -30.09 -0.80
CA THR A 124 -2.57 -30.05 -0.26
C THR A 124 -3.38 -28.92 -0.89
N LEU A 125 -4.62 -29.22 -1.29
CA LEU A 125 -5.55 -28.22 -1.82
C LEU A 125 -6.37 -27.52 -0.74
N ARG A 126 -6.25 -27.91 0.55
CA ARG A 126 -7.01 -27.41 1.72
C ARG A 126 -7.21 -25.90 1.70
N ARG A 127 -8.32 -25.39 2.23
CA ARG A 127 -8.60 -23.94 2.25
C ARG A 127 -7.50 -23.14 2.97
N ALA A 128 -7.26 -21.93 2.48
CA ALA A 128 -6.29 -21.00 3.04
C ALA A 128 -6.72 -20.55 4.43
N ASN A 129 -5.79 -20.55 5.40
CA ASN A 129 -6.03 -19.99 6.73
C ASN A 129 -5.10 -18.79 6.97
N PHE A 130 -5.67 -17.72 7.55
CA PHE A 130 -5.00 -16.46 7.88
C PHE A 130 -5.03 -16.15 9.39
N GLU A 131 -5.36 -17.12 10.24
CA GLU A 131 -5.41 -16.98 11.70
C GLU A 131 -4.13 -16.38 12.30
N LYS A 132 -2.96 -16.70 11.73
CA LYS A 132 -1.67 -16.14 12.16
C LYS A 132 -1.36 -14.81 11.48
N SER A 133 -1.49 -14.72 10.16
CA SER A 133 -1.10 -13.52 9.42
C SER A 133 -1.99 -12.31 9.71
N ARG A 134 -3.29 -12.49 9.94
CA ARG A 134 -4.24 -11.39 10.21
C ARG A 134 -3.92 -10.63 11.51
N PRO A 135 -3.74 -11.26 12.69
CA PRO A 135 -3.34 -10.55 13.90
C PRO A 135 -1.99 -9.83 13.77
N TRP A 136 -1.00 -10.45 13.11
CA TRP A 136 0.30 -9.80 12.88
C TRP A 136 0.18 -8.59 11.95
N PHE A 137 -0.64 -8.68 10.90
CA PHE A 137 -0.94 -7.54 10.05
C PHE A 137 -1.58 -6.39 10.84
N LEU A 138 -2.60 -6.67 11.65
CA LEU A 138 -3.31 -5.65 12.42
C LEU A 138 -2.42 -4.99 13.48
N ARG A 139 -1.54 -5.77 14.13
CA ARG A 139 -0.53 -5.22 15.06
C ARG A 139 0.54 -4.40 14.35
N GLY A 140 1.03 -4.87 13.20
CA GLY A 140 1.96 -4.11 12.39
C GLY A 140 1.35 -2.78 11.91
N LEU A 141 0.08 -2.80 11.51
CA LEU A 141 -0.64 -1.59 11.12
C LEU A 141 -0.78 -0.60 12.28
N ALA A 142 -1.05 -1.11 13.50
CA ALA A 142 -1.06 -0.29 14.71
C ALA A 142 0.29 0.36 15.00
N VAL A 143 1.39 -0.39 14.88
CA VAL A 143 2.76 0.15 15.06
C VAL A 143 3.07 1.23 14.02
N ILE A 144 2.72 1.00 12.76
CA ILE A 144 2.92 2.00 11.70
C ILE A 144 2.11 3.27 11.97
N HIS A 145 0.87 3.15 12.44
CA HIS A 145 0.08 4.31 12.86
C HIS A 145 0.72 5.06 14.02
N LEU A 146 1.21 4.37 15.06
CA LEU A 146 1.93 5.03 16.16
C LEU A 146 3.13 5.81 15.64
N VAL A 147 3.95 5.17 14.80
CA VAL A 147 5.12 5.82 14.18
C VAL A 147 4.70 7.03 13.36
N ALA A 148 3.70 6.90 12.50
CA ALA A 148 3.25 7.98 11.61
C ALA A 148 2.63 9.15 12.39
N LEU A 149 1.80 8.87 13.40
CA LEU A 149 1.15 9.87 14.24
C LEU A 149 2.16 10.59 15.13
N ILE A 150 3.06 9.88 15.81
CA ILE A 150 4.10 10.49 16.64
C ILE A 150 5.06 11.30 15.75
N SER A 151 5.46 10.75 14.61
CA SER A 151 6.29 11.44 13.62
C SER A 151 5.65 12.74 13.16
N PHE A 152 4.32 12.80 12.98
CA PHE A 152 3.63 14.03 12.62
C PHE A 152 3.49 14.96 13.83
N TRP A 153 3.14 14.41 15.01
CA TRP A 153 2.85 15.19 16.21
C TRP A 153 4.01 16.10 16.60
N VAL A 154 5.25 15.60 16.59
CA VAL A 154 6.44 16.40 16.97
C VAL A 154 6.70 17.62 16.07
N GLN A 155 6.08 17.67 14.89
CA GLN A 155 6.21 18.79 13.93
C GLN A 155 4.87 19.49 13.66
N ALA A 156 3.77 19.02 14.27
CA ALA A 156 2.41 19.46 13.93
C ALA A 156 2.20 20.95 14.23
N GLU A 157 2.73 21.43 15.36
CA GLU A 157 2.63 22.82 15.80
C GLU A 157 3.33 23.77 14.81
N GLY A 158 4.59 23.47 14.45
CA GLY A 158 5.34 24.28 13.50
C GLY A 158 4.79 24.24 12.07
N LEU A 159 4.19 23.12 11.64
CA LEU A 159 3.69 22.98 10.27
C LEU A 159 2.30 23.59 10.11
N ILE A 160 1.33 23.14 10.90
CA ILE A 160 -0.08 23.48 10.71
C ILE A 160 -0.77 24.07 11.93
N GLY A 161 -0.08 24.17 13.07
CA GLY A 161 -0.62 24.82 14.26
C GLY A 161 -0.92 26.30 14.04
N GLU A 162 -1.55 26.97 15.01
CA GLU A 162 -1.93 28.38 14.90
C GLU A 162 -0.74 29.32 14.66
N GLN A 163 0.43 28.97 15.19
CA GLN A 163 1.69 29.70 15.00
C GLN A 163 2.61 29.08 13.93
N GLY A 164 2.08 28.08 13.21
CA GLY A 164 2.82 27.33 12.20
C GLY A 164 2.87 28.01 10.83
N LEU A 165 3.38 27.27 9.86
CA LEU A 165 3.49 27.70 8.46
C LEU A 165 2.13 27.86 7.79
N ARG A 166 1.19 26.97 8.11
CA ARG A 166 -0.15 26.97 7.51
C ARG A 166 -1.22 26.64 8.56
N PRO A 167 -1.70 27.63 9.31
CA PRO A 167 -2.71 27.43 10.34
C PRO A 167 -3.95 26.70 9.80
N TRP A 168 -4.17 25.48 10.28
CA TRP A 168 -5.24 24.63 9.76
C TRP A 168 -6.63 25.21 10.05
N SER A 169 -6.76 25.90 11.19
CA SER A 169 -8.01 26.49 11.67
C SER A 169 -8.47 27.62 10.75
N GLU A 170 -7.54 28.48 10.31
CA GLU A 170 -7.79 29.57 9.36
C GLU A 170 -8.18 29.02 7.98
N ALA A 171 -7.42 28.05 7.47
CA ALA A 171 -7.71 27.42 6.18
C ALA A 171 -9.11 26.78 6.18
N LEU A 172 -9.49 26.11 7.27
CA LEU A 172 -10.80 25.50 7.43
C LEU A 172 -11.91 26.54 7.62
N ALA A 173 -11.63 27.66 8.29
CA ALA A 173 -12.57 28.76 8.46
C ALA A 173 -12.93 29.42 7.13
N VAL A 174 -11.94 29.61 6.23
CA VAL A 174 -12.17 30.11 4.86
C VAL A 174 -13.13 29.17 4.11
N HIS A 175 -12.89 27.86 4.13
CA HIS A 175 -13.75 26.89 3.46
C HIS A 175 -15.18 26.88 4.02
N ARG A 176 -15.34 27.06 5.34
CA ARG A 176 -16.67 27.17 5.96
C ARG A 176 -17.37 28.46 5.58
N ALA A 177 -16.65 29.58 5.51
CA ALA A 177 -17.21 30.87 5.13
C ALA A 177 -17.71 30.85 3.68
N GLU A 178 -16.99 30.19 2.77
CA GLU A 178 -17.35 30.10 1.36
C GLU A 178 -18.50 29.12 1.08
N MET A 179 -18.57 28.00 1.80
CA MET A 179 -19.44 26.87 1.41
C MET A 179 -20.42 26.39 2.49
N GLY A 180 -20.40 27.00 3.68
CA GLY A 180 -21.27 26.63 4.80
C GLY A 180 -21.19 25.14 5.14
N GLY A 181 -22.34 24.48 5.24
CA GLY A 181 -22.43 23.05 5.58
C GLY A 181 -21.82 22.10 4.55
N ALA A 182 -21.60 22.54 3.30
CA ALA A 182 -20.96 21.72 2.27
C ALA A 182 -19.44 21.58 2.47
N ALA A 183 -18.83 22.42 3.31
CA ALA A 183 -17.38 22.40 3.57
C ALA A 183 -16.90 21.03 4.09
N PHE A 184 -17.69 20.36 4.93
CA PHE A 184 -17.36 19.03 5.45
C PHE A 184 -17.18 17.99 4.34
N TRP A 185 -17.98 18.07 3.27
CA TRP A 185 -17.91 17.10 2.17
C TRP A 185 -16.73 17.32 1.24
N GLN A 186 -16.08 18.49 1.31
CA GLN A 186 -14.85 18.77 0.56
C GLN A 186 -13.60 18.49 1.39
N VAL A 187 -13.68 18.78 2.70
CA VAL A 187 -12.60 18.58 3.67
C VAL A 187 -13.14 17.74 4.84
N PRO A 188 -13.36 16.42 4.66
CA PRO A 188 -13.89 15.55 5.70
C PRO A 188 -12.88 15.39 6.83
N THR A 189 -13.01 16.24 7.84
CA THR A 189 -12.16 16.25 9.04
C THR A 189 -12.99 16.37 10.31
N LEU A 190 -12.60 15.63 11.36
CA LEU A 190 -13.15 15.75 12.71
C LEU A 190 -12.82 17.11 13.34
N LEU A 191 -11.78 17.79 12.83
CA LEU A 191 -11.39 19.13 13.26
C LEU A 191 -12.44 20.20 12.94
N HIS A 192 -13.48 19.87 12.17
CA HIS A 192 -14.62 20.77 12.01
C HIS A 192 -15.29 21.12 13.36
N GLY A 193 -15.34 20.16 14.29
CA GLY A 193 -15.97 20.31 15.60
C GLY A 193 -15.01 20.56 16.76
N LEU A 194 -13.70 20.69 16.49
CA LEU A 194 -12.69 20.87 17.53
C LEU A 194 -12.03 22.26 17.40
N PRO A 195 -11.79 22.96 18.53
CA PRO A 195 -11.15 24.28 18.50
C PRO A 195 -9.63 24.18 18.59
N SER A 196 -8.93 25.06 17.86
CA SER A 196 -7.52 25.44 18.09
C SER A 196 -6.52 24.26 18.10
N ASP A 197 -5.28 24.51 18.49
CA ASP A 197 -4.22 23.50 18.56
C ASP A 197 -4.53 22.35 19.54
N TRP A 198 -5.41 22.61 20.51
CA TRP A 198 -5.96 21.56 21.38
C TRP A 198 -6.71 20.50 20.57
N GLY A 199 -7.52 20.89 19.59
CA GLY A 199 -8.27 19.97 18.74
C GLY A 199 -7.36 19.04 17.95
N LEU A 200 -6.27 19.59 17.39
CA LEU A 200 -5.25 18.81 16.68
C LEU A 200 -4.52 17.85 17.61
N SER A 201 -4.09 18.32 18.77
CA SER A 201 -3.40 17.49 19.78
C SER A 201 -4.30 16.38 20.33
N PHE A 202 -5.58 16.67 20.58
CA PHE A 202 -6.57 15.68 21.00
C PHE A 202 -6.77 14.60 19.94
N LEU A 203 -6.86 14.98 18.68
CA LEU A 203 -7.02 14.05 17.56
C LEU A 203 -5.80 13.11 17.42
N LEU A 204 -4.60 13.65 17.57
CA LEU A 204 -3.34 12.88 17.56
C LEU A 204 -3.27 11.93 18.77
N ALA A 205 -3.66 12.39 19.95
CA ALA A 205 -3.74 11.58 21.16
C ALA A 205 -4.76 10.44 21.02
N LEU A 206 -5.94 10.73 20.46
CA LEU A 206 -6.99 9.75 20.17
C LEU A 206 -6.49 8.68 19.20
N GLY A 207 -5.80 9.10 18.13
CA GLY A 207 -5.16 8.19 17.19
C GLY A 207 -4.12 7.29 17.86
N CYS A 208 -3.22 7.85 18.67
CA CYS A 208 -2.19 7.09 19.37
C CYS A 208 -2.80 6.10 20.39
N GLY A 209 -3.82 6.53 21.14
CA GLY A 209 -4.56 5.68 22.06
C GLY A 209 -5.26 4.53 21.33
N SER A 210 -5.91 4.83 20.20
CA SER A 210 -6.58 3.82 19.38
C SER A 210 -5.60 2.81 18.77
N ALA A 211 -4.44 3.26 18.27
CA ALA A 211 -3.39 2.38 17.78
C ALA A 211 -2.85 1.47 18.89
N THR A 212 -2.65 2.01 20.09
CA THR A 212 -2.22 1.21 21.26
C THR A 212 -3.25 0.14 21.61
N LEU A 213 -4.54 0.48 21.65
CA LEU A 213 -5.61 -0.50 21.89
C LEU A 213 -5.68 -1.57 20.79
N LEU A 214 -5.48 -1.19 19.53
CA LEU A 214 -5.40 -2.13 18.40
C LEU A 214 -4.20 -3.07 18.54
N LEU A 215 -3.04 -2.56 18.96
CA LEU A 215 -1.83 -3.34 19.21
C LEU A 215 -2.04 -4.39 20.32
N LEU A 216 -2.68 -3.97 21.42
CA LEU A 216 -3.13 -4.84 22.52
C LEU A 216 -4.24 -5.80 22.08
N GLY A 217 -4.87 -5.52 20.96
CA GLY A 217 -5.82 -6.37 20.28
C GLY A 217 -7.26 -6.25 20.73
N TRP A 218 -7.67 -5.04 21.09
CA TRP A 218 -8.99 -4.73 21.63
C TRP A 218 -9.85 -4.07 20.55
N TYR A 219 -11.07 -4.59 20.33
CA TYR A 219 -12.08 -4.04 19.42
C TYR A 219 -11.53 -3.58 18.05
N PRO A 220 -10.87 -4.46 17.27
CA PRO A 220 -10.03 -4.05 16.15
C PRO A 220 -10.76 -3.22 15.09
N ARG A 221 -12.02 -3.52 14.77
CA ARG A 221 -12.78 -2.71 13.79
C ARG A 221 -13.06 -1.28 14.26
N ILE A 222 -13.38 -1.12 15.55
CA ILE A 222 -13.64 0.20 16.13
C ILE A 222 -12.33 0.99 16.14
N GLN A 223 -11.23 0.37 16.55
CA GLN A 223 -9.94 1.06 16.56
C GLN A 223 -9.48 1.44 15.15
N LEU A 224 -9.63 0.55 14.17
CA LEU A 224 -9.32 0.89 12.78
C LEU A 224 -10.20 2.02 12.23
N LEU A 225 -11.48 2.09 12.61
CA LEU A 225 -12.36 3.18 12.21
C LEU A 225 -11.92 4.52 12.82
N ILE A 226 -11.57 4.53 14.11
CA ILE A 226 -11.04 5.72 14.79
C ILE A 226 -9.72 6.16 14.15
N LEU A 227 -8.79 5.22 13.91
CA LEU A 227 -7.52 5.49 13.25
C LEU A 227 -7.71 6.05 11.84
N TRP A 228 -8.60 5.45 11.06
CA TRP A 228 -8.91 5.93 9.71
C TRP A 228 -9.45 7.37 9.76
N ALA A 229 -10.44 7.63 10.62
CA ALA A 229 -11.04 8.96 10.75
C ALA A 229 -10.03 10.00 11.27
N ALA A 230 -9.21 9.66 12.25
CA ALA A 230 -8.21 10.56 12.81
C ALA A 230 -7.11 10.88 11.79
N TYR A 231 -6.58 9.87 11.10
CA TYR A 231 -5.52 10.07 10.12
C TYR A 231 -6.01 10.79 8.87
N LEU A 232 -7.22 10.46 8.37
CA LEU A 232 -7.86 11.21 7.28
C LEU A 232 -8.07 12.68 7.67
N SER A 233 -8.49 12.95 8.90
CA SER A 233 -8.70 14.31 9.39
C SER A 233 -7.41 15.16 9.36
N ILE A 234 -6.27 14.56 9.73
CA ILE A 234 -4.95 15.21 9.64
C ILE A 234 -4.53 15.37 8.17
N TYR A 235 -4.73 14.32 7.35
CA TYR A 235 -4.41 14.37 5.92
C TYR A 235 -5.11 15.55 5.23
N GLN A 236 -6.41 15.74 5.48
CA GLN A 236 -7.22 16.75 4.82
C GLN A 236 -6.79 18.19 5.17
N VAL A 237 -6.29 18.43 6.39
CA VAL A 237 -5.86 19.77 6.81
C VAL A 237 -4.36 20.01 6.63
N GLY A 238 -3.57 18.93 6.54
CA GLY A 238 -2.11 18.99 6.45
C GLY A 238 -1.58 19.45 5.09
N ALA A 239 -2.43 19.48 4.06
CA ALA A 239 -2.14 19.98 2.72
C ALA A 239 -0.78 19.47 2.17
N GLU A 240 0.12 20.36 1.75
CA GLU A 240 1.42 20.01 1.14
C GLU A 240 2.30 19.19 2.08
N PHE A 241 2.12 19.32 3.38
CA PHE A 241 2.87 18.55 4.38
C PHE A 241 2.33 17.14 4.58
N MET A 242 1.12 16.82 4.09
CA MET A 242 0.52 15.47 4.18
C MET A 242 0.26 14.82 2.82
N ASP A 243 0.50 15.53 1.70
CA ASP A 243 0.23 15.01 0.35
C ASP A 243 1.33 14.08 -0.17
N PHE A 244 1.76 13.13 0.67
CA PHE A 244 2.70 12.10 0.31
C PHE A 244 2.00 10.76 0.05
N GLN A 245 2.53 9.99 -0.89
CA GLN A 245 1.93 8.72 -1.30
C GLN A 245 1.80 7.71 -0.14
N TRP A 246 2.71 7.74 0.83
CA TRP A 246 2.65 6.84 1.99
C TRP A 246 1.54 7.19 2.98
N ASP A 247 1.20 8.48 3.13
CA ASP A 247 0.09 8.91 3.96
C ASP A 247 -1.24 8.45 3.32
N ALA A 248 -1.38 8.64 2.00
CA ALA A 248 -2.53 8.14 1.24
C ALA A 248 -2.66 6.60 1.30
N LEU A 249 -1.55 5.88 1.16
CA LEU A 249 -1.52 4.42 1.28
C LEU A 249 -1.92 3.96 2.70
N LEU A 250 -1.51 4.67 3.74
CA LEU A 250 -1.87 4.33 5.12
C LEU A 250 -3.38 4.50 5.36
N VAL A 251 -3.99 5.57 4.84
CA VAL A 251 -5.45 5.78 4.91
C VAL A 251 -6.20 4.65 4.20
N GLU A 252 -5.87 4.34 2.95
CA GLU A 252 -6.54 3.27 2.18
C GLU A 252 -6.33 1.90 2.82
N THR A 253 -5.12 1.59 3.28
CA THR A 253 -4.82 0.34 3.99
C THR A 253 -5.67 0.20 5.24
N THR A 254 -5.84 1.28 6.01
CA THR A 254 -6.60 1.28 7.26
C THR A 254 -8.09 1.08 7.01
N LEU A 255 -8.64 1.78 6.01
CA LEU A 255 -10.03 1.60 5.58
C LEU A 255 -10.31 0.16 5.17
N LEU A 256 -9.46 -0.42 4.33
CA LEU A 256 -9.61 -1.79 3.84
C LEU A 256 -9.42 -2.82 4.96
N ALA A 257 -8.55 -2.54 5.93
CA ALA A 257 -8.31 -3.40 7.09
C ALA A 257 -9.57 -3.54 7.98
N ILE A 258 -10.46 -2.54 8.06
CA ILE A 258 -11.72 -2.62 8.81
C ILE A 258 -12.54 -3.84 8.36
N PHE A 259 -12.61 -4.04 7.04
CA PHE A 259 -13.36 -5.14 6.46
C PHE A 259 -12.71 -6.50 6.72
N TRP A 260 -11.37 -6.58 6.79
CA TRP A 260 -10.67 -7.84 7.05
C TRP A 260 -10.57 -8.20 8.55
N ALA A 261 -10.58 -7.19 9.41
CA ALA A 261 -10.52 -7.36 10.86
C ALA A 261 -11.71 -8.17 11.40
N PRO A 262 -11.51 -8.99 12.46
CA PRO A 262 -12.59 -9.74 13.07
C PRO A 262 -13.61 -8.78 13.74
N PRO A 263 -14.92 -9.11 13.73
CA PRO A 263 -15.95 -8.28 14.37
C PRO A 263 -15.92 -8.32 15.91
N GLY A 264 -15.27 -9.32 16.49
CA GLY A 264 -15.27 -9.55 17.94
C GLY A 264 -14.40 -8.56 18.73
N ARG A 265 -14.41 -8.72 20.05
CA ARG A 265 -13.64 -7.87 20.99
C ARG A 265 -12.12 -8.07 20.91
N ARG A 266 -11.66 -9.17 20.29
CA ARG A 266 -10.26 -9.60 20.28
C ARG A 266 -9.75 -9.83 18.85
N LEU A 267 -8.45 -9.62 18.64
CA LEU A 267 -7.76 -9.92 17.37
C LEU A 267 -7.83 -11.40 16.96
N HIS A 268 -7.89 -12.28 17.96
CA HIS A 268 -8.00 -13.71 17.73
C HIS A 268 -9.47 -14.09 17.76
N CYS A 269 -10.07 -14.20 16.58
CA CYS A 269 -11.40 -14.77 16.41
C CYS A 269 -11.30 -15.87 15.33
N PRO A 270 -11.70 -17.12 15.61
CA PRO A 270 -11.66 -18.22 14.65
C PRO A 270 -12.62 -18.03 13.46
N ASP A 271 -13.52 -17.05 13.53
CA ASP A 271 -14.48 -16.77 12.47
C ASP A 271 -13.78 -16.55 11.12
N SER A 272 -14.36 -17.16 10.08
CA SER A 272 -13.81 -17.08 8.74
C SER A 272 -13.67 -15.61 8.32
N PRO A 273 -12.45 -15.14 7.99
CA PRO A 273 -12.23 -13.75 7.65
C PRO A 273 -13.11 -13.32 6.47
N ASN A 274 -13.61 -12.09 6.53
CA ASN A 274 -14.32 -11.47 5.43
C ASN A 274 -13.42 -11.47 4.19
N ARG A 275 -13.84 -12.22 3.18
CA ARG A 275 -13.07 -12.46 1.96
C ARG A 275 -12.95 -11.19 1.11
N LEU A 276 -13.91 -10.27 1.21
CA LEU A 276 -13.89 -9.01 0.47
C LEU A 276 -12.70 -8.16 0.93
N GLY A 277 -12.63 -7.83 2.23
CA GLY A 277 -11.55 -7.01 2.77
C GLY A 277 -10.16 -7.59 2.53
N HIS A 278 -10.05 -8.93 2.62
CA HIS A 278 -8.81 -9.63 2.29
C HIS A 278 -8.41 -9.46 0.82
N TRP A 279 -9.34 -9.63 -0.12
CA TRP A 279 -9.07 -9.42 -1.54
C TRP A 279 -8.80 -7.95 -1.88
N CYS A 280 -9.48 -7.00 -1.22
CA CYS A 280 -9.20 -5.59 -1.40
C CYS A 280 -7.76 -5.25 -1.00
N LEU A 281 -7.26 -5.78 0.13
CA LEU A 281 -5.85 -5.60 0.52
C LEU A 281 -4.86 -6.24 -0.46
N ARG A 282 -5.20 -7.40 -1.04
CA ARG A 282 -4.38 -8.02 -2.11
C ARG A 282 -4.35 -7.16 -3.37
N LEU A 283 -5.51 -6.62 -3.76
CA LEU A 283 -5.64 -5.77 -4.93
C LEU A 283 -4.96 -4.41 -4.70
N LEU A 284 -4.98 -3.89 -3.47
CA LEU A 284 -4.24 -2.69 -3.08
C LEU A 284 -2.74 -2.88 -3.30
N LEU A 285 -2.15 -3.97 -2.81
CA LEU A 285 -0.73 -4.27 -3.03
C LEU A 285 -0.41 -4.44 -4.52
N PHE A 286 -1.29 -5.13 -5.27
CA PHE A 286 -1.16 -5.23 -6.72
C PHE A 286 -1.13 -3.84 -7.37
N ARG A 287 -2.11 -2.99 -7.07
CA ARG A 287 -2.22 -1.63 -7.60
C ARG A 287 -0.99 -0.80 -7.26
N LEU A 288 -0.57 -0.81 -6.00
CA LEU A 288 0.58 -0.06 -5.52
C LEU A 288 1.83 -0.37 -6.34
N VAL A 289 2.17 -1.65 -6.49
CA VAL A 289 3.40 -2.05 -7.18
C VAL A 289 3.26 -1.93 -8.69
N PHE A 290 2.14 -2.37 -9.27
CA PHE A 290 1.92 -2.33 -10.70
C PHE A 290 1.87 -0.90 -11.24
N PHE A 291 1.11 -0.01 -10.60
CA PHE A 291 1.02 1.38 -11.05
C PHE A 291 2.31 2.16 -10.77
N SER A 292 3.07 1.80 -9.73
CA SER A 292 4.42 2.33 -9.50
C SER A 292 5.35 2.06 -10.69
N GLY A 293 5.31 0.85 -11.27
CA GLY A 293 6.11 0.51 -12.47
C GLY A 293 5.52 1.05 -13.77
N TRP A 294 4.20 0.96 -13.93
CA TRP A 294 3.48 1.45 -15.10
C TRP A 294 3.75 2.94 -15.32
N MET A 295 3.62 3.75 -14.27
CA MET A 295 3.83 5.19 -14.35
C MET A 295 5.25 5.59 -14.69
N LYS A 296 6.26 4.84 -14.22
CA LYS A 296 7.65 5.05 -14.60
C LYS A 296 7.89 4.75 -16.07
N TRP A 297 7.21 3.75 -16.62
CA TRP A 297 7.33 3.38 -18.02
C TRP A 297 6.57 4.34 -18.95
N THR A 298 5.33 4.69 -18.61
CA THR A 298 4.44 5.49 -19.47
C THR A 298 4.49 6.99 -19.20
N GLY A 299 5.13 7.42 -18.11
CA GLY A 299 5.19 8.83 -17.69
C GLY A 299 6.04 9.72 -18.61
N GLY A 300 6.82 9.14 -19.52
CA GLY A 300 7.59 9.88 -20.53
C GLY A 300 8.94 10.41 -20.06
N ASP A 301 9.35 10.13 -18.82
CA ASP A 301 10.66 10.54 -18.31
C ASP A 301 11.80 9.74 -18.99
N PRO A 302 12.77 10.42 -19.64
CA PRO A 302 13.95 9.80 -20.23
C PRO A 302 14.78 8.97 -19.24
N ALA A 303 14.79 9.30 -17.94
CA ALA A 303 15.56 8.55 -16.95
C ALA A 303 15.10 7.08 -16.85
N TRP A 304 13.80 6.81 -16.96
CA TRP A 304 13.28 5.44 -16.93
C TRP A 304 13.46 4.72 -18.26
N SER A 305 13.16 5.38 -19.38
CA SER A 305 13.24 4.76 -20.72
C SER A 305 14.67 4.47 -21.17
N HIS A 306 15.65 5.28 -20.73
CA HIS A 306 17.08 5.04 -20.97
C HIS A 306 17.78 4.28 -19.83
N PHE A 307 17.05 3.80 -18.82
CA PHE A 307 17.57 3.08 -17.66
C PHE A 307 18.58 3.88 -16.81
N LEU A 308 18.52 5.21 -16.81
CA LEU A 308 19.39 6.11 -16.04
C LEU A 308 18.81 6.49 -14.67
N ALA A 309 17.59 6.07 -14.36
CA ALA A 309 16.86 6.49 -13.17
C ALA A 309 17.66 6.30 -11.87
N LEU A 310 18.32 5.16 -11.66
CA LEU A 310 19.10 4.93 -10.43
C LEU A 310 20.45 5.66 -10.42
N GLU A 311 20.99 6.05 -11.58
CA GLU A 311 22.22 6.88 -11.61
C GLU A 311 21.95 8.23 -10.94
N ASN A 312 20.75 8.79 -11.19
CA ASN A 312 20.33 10.08 -10.66
C ASN A 312 19.64 9.97 -9.29
N HIS A 313 18.75 8.99 -9.10
CA HIS A 313 17.86 8.91 -7.94
C HIS A 313 18.59 8.90 -6.59
N PHE A 314 19.72 8.19 -6.46
CA PHE A 314 20.41 8.12 -5.16
C PHE A 314 20.87 9.48 -4.65
N VAL A 315 21.19 10.41 -5.56
CA VAL A 315 21.57 11.78 -5.23
C VAL A 315 20.38 12.73 -5.26
N THR A 316 19.42 12.56 -6.17
CA THR A 316 18.28 13.49 -6.34
C THR A 316 17.07 13.19 -5.48
N GLN A 317 16.98 12.02 -4.83
CA GLN A 317 15.91 11.69 -3.90
C GLN A 317 15.77 12.74 -2.79
N PRO A 318 14.55 13.09 -2.32
CA PRO A 318 14.35 14.20 -1.39
C PRO A 318 15.24 14.16 -0.15
N LEU A 319 15.30 13.02 0.54
CA LEU A 319 16.11 12.84 1.76
C LEU A 319 17.06 11.64 1.63
N PRO A 320 18.25 11.83 1.04
CA PRO A 320 19.27 10.78 1.00
C PRO A 320 19.86 10.57 2.40
N HIS A 321 20.32 9.35 2.66
CA HIS A 321 21.02 9.01 3.90
C HIS A 321 22.46 8.56 3.59
N HIS A 322 23.33 8.37 4.60
CA HIS A 322 24.74 8.05 4.35
C HIS A 322 24.97 6.79 3.48
N ILE A 323 24.07 5.80 3.49
CA ILE A 323 24.20 4.60 2.63
C ILE A 323 23.95 4.94 1.14
N SER A 324 23.19 5.99 0.85
CA SER A 324 22.84 6.40 -0.51
C SER A 324 24.08 6.82 -1.31
N TRP A 325 25.11 7.35 -0.65
CA TRP A 325 26.40 7.65 -1.28
C TRP A 325 27.09 6.38 -1.80
N TYR A 326 27.05 5.28 -1.04
CA TYR A 326 27.62 4.00 -1.46
C TYR A 326 26.82 3.40 -2.62
N TRP A 327 25.49 3.49 -2.58
CA TRP A 327 24.63 3.09 -3.70
C TRP A 327 24.92 3.87 -4.97
N HIS A 328 25.13 5.19 -4.85
CA HIS A 328 25.51 6.05 -5.96
C HIS A 328 26.91 5.74 -6.50
N SER A 329 27.81 5.22 -5.67
CA SER A 329 29.19 4.91 -6.05
C SER A 329 29.35 3.61 -6.85
N PHE A 330 28.29 2.81 -7.02
CA PHE A 330 28.35 1.62 -7.88
C PHE A 330 28.56 2.01 -9.36
N PRO A 331 29.19 1.13 -10.18
CA PRO A 331 29.36 1.39 -11.60
C PRO A 331 28.04 1.60 -12.33
N ALA A 332 28.03 2.47 -13.34
CA ALA A 332 26.83 2.81 -14.13
C ALA A 332 26.10 1.57 -14.69
N TRP A 333 26.83 0.55 -15.18
CA TRP A 333 26.21 -0.67 -15.70
C TRP A 333 25.34 -1.39 -14.65
N PHE A 334 25.77 -1.37 -13.38
CA PHE A 334 25.03 -1.99 -12.28
C PHE A 334 23.76 -1.21 -11.99
N GLN A 335 23.84 0.13 -11.96
CA GLN A 335 22.69 1.00 -11.74
C GLN A 335 21.66 0.85 -12.86
N ARG A 336 22.09 0.83 -14.13
CA ARG A 336 21.22 0.57 -15.30
C ARG A 336 20.53 -0.78 -15.23
N ALA A 337 21.29 -1.83 -14.90
CA ALA A 337 20.74 -3.18 -14.73
C ALA A 337 19.72 -3.21 -13.58
N ALA A 338 20.01 -2.56 -12.45
CA ALA A 338 19.10 -2.45 -11.32
C ALA A 338 17.83 -1.66 -11.69
N THR A 339 17.92 -0.57 -12.48
CA THR A 339 16.75 0.15 -13.00
C THR A 339 15.86 -0.75 -13.85
N ALA A 340 16.45 -1.53 -14.76
CA ALA A 340 15.70 -2.48 -15.57
C ALA A 340 15.03 -3.57 -14.71
N ILE A 341 15.73 -4.10 -13.71
CA ILE A 341 15.19 -5.09 -12.77
C ILE A 341 14.01 -4.52 -11.98
N ILE A 342 14.10 -3.28 -11.50
CA ILE A 342 13.00 -2.62 -10.79
C ILE A 342 11.77 -2.48 -11.69
N LEU A 343 11.93 -1.98 -12.92
CA LEU A 343 10.82 -1.84 -13.87
C LEU A 343 10.15 -3.18 -14.17
N ILE A 344 10.95 -4.21 -14.48
CA ILE A 344 10.45 -5.56 -14.74
C ILE A 344 9.75 -6.13 -13.49
N ALA A 345 10.34 -5.95 -12.31
CA ALA A 345 9.78 -6.44 -11.07
C ALA A 345 8.44 -5.76 -10.77
N GLU A 346 8.36 -4.44 -10.85
CA GLU A 346 7.15 -3.68 -10.58
C GLU A 346 6.03 -3.98 -11.59
N MET A 347 6.35 -4.30 -12.85
CA MET A 347 5.33 -4.63 -13.85
C MET A 347 4.90 -6.10 -13.87
N LEU A 348 5.82 -7.04 -13.62
CA LEU A 348 5.55 -8.48 -13.78
C LEU A 348 5.27 -9.21 -12.46
N VAL A 349 5.97 -8.87 -11.37
CA VAL A 349 5.82 -9.57 -10.08
C VAL A 349 4.42 -9.40 -9.48
N PRO A 350 3.71 -8.26 -9.63
CA PRO A 350 2.35 -8.14 -9.12
C PRO A 350 1.40 -9.22 -9.64
N TRP A 351 1.57 -9.70 -10.87
CA TRP A 351 0.72 -10.78 -11.40
C TRP A 351 0.85 -12.09 -10.62
N LEU A 352 1.99 -12.31 -9.97
CA LEU A 352 2.19 -13.47 -9.09
C LEU A 352 1.34 -13.37 -7.81
N ILE A 353 0.95 -12.16 -7.37
CA ILE A 353 0.05 -11.92 -6.23
C ILE A 353 -1.31 -12.58 -6.47
N LEU A 354 -1.80 -12.51 -7.72
CA LEU A 354 -3.08 -13.07 -8.15
C LEU A 354 -2.99 -14.59 -8.44
N GLY A 355 -1.76 -15.12 -8.49
CA GLY A 355 -1.49 -16.50 -8.85
C GLY A 355 -1.82 -17.53 -7.76
N PRO A 356 -1.68 -18.83 -8.10
CA PRO A 356 -1.78 -19.94 -7.15
C PRO A 356 -0.77 -19.83 -6.00
N ARG A 357 -0.99 -20.61 -4.93
CA ARG A 357 -0.24 -20.48 -3.67
C ARG A 357 1.28 -20.40 -3.78
N ARG A 358 1.92 -21.33 -4.50
CA ARG A 358 3.39 -21.34 -4.59
C ARG A 358 3.90 -20.17 -5.41
N VAL A 359 3.24 -19.89 -6.53
CA VAL A 359 3.53 -18.73 -7.39
C VAL A 359 3.41 -17.43 -6.58
N ARG A 360 2.36 -17.29 -5.78
CA ARG A 360 2.18 -16.16 -4.88
C ARG A 360 3.26 -16.08 -3.80
N ARG A 361 3.67 -17.21 -3.20
CA ARG A 361 4.80 -17.24 -2.24
C ARG A 361 6.12 -16.82 -2.89
N MET A 362 6.37 -17.20 -4.15
CA MET A 362 7.52 -16.70 -4.91
C MET A 362 7.41 -15.18 -5.10
N GLY A 363 6.23 -14.68 -5.49
CA GLY A 363 5.96 -13.24 -5.58
C GLY A 363 6.22 -12.51 -4.27
N VAL A 364 5.80 -13.06 -3.13
CA VAL A 364 6.11 -12.51 -1.80
C VAL A 364 7.62 -12.42 -1.57
N GLY A 365 8.39 -13.46 -1.91
CA GLY A 365 9.85 -13.44 -1.77
C GLY A 365 10.52 -12.36 -2.63
N LEU A 366 10.08 -12.21 -3.89
CA LEU A 366 10.60 -11.19 -4.80
C LEU A 366 10.23 -9.78 -4.35
N LEU A 367 8.99 -9.55 -3.91
CA LEU A 367 8.55 -8.25 -3.38
C LEU A 367 9.23 -7.92 -2.05
N LEU A 368 9.45 -8.91 -1.18
CA LEU A 368 10.21 -8.73 0.06
C LEU A 368 11.62 -8.22 -0.25
N PHE A 369 12.31 -8.85 -1.20
CA PHE A 369 13.63 -8.40 -1.63
C PHE A 369 13.59 -6.96 -2.18
N LEU A 370 12.63 -6.66 -3.06
CA LEU A 370 12.46 -5.33 -3.63
C LEU A 370 12.22 -4.24 -2.56
N PHE A 371 11.29 -4.50 -1.63
CA PHE A 371 10.93 -3.55 -0.57
C PHE A 371 12.05 -3.35 0.46
N LEU A 372 12.82 -4.38 0.76
CA LEU A 372 14.04 -4.23 1.57
C LEU A 372 15.09 -3.40 0.85
N GLY A 373 15.22 -3.56 -0.47
CA GLY A 373 16.08 -2.69 -1.30
C GLY A 373 15.69 -1.21 -1.18
N PHE A 374 14.40 -0.91 -1.30
CA PHE A 374 13.89 0.46 -1.09
C PHE A 374 14.14 0.95 0.35
N ALA A 375 13.94 0.11 1.36
CA ALA A 375 14.20 0.51 2.75
C ALA A 375 15.67 0.91 3.01
N LEU A 376 16.61 0.39 2.21
CA LEU A 376 18.05 0.60 2.35
C LEU A 376 18.62 1.69 1.42
N SER A 377 17.82 2.28 0.52
CA SER A 377 18.30 3.23 -0.48
C SER A 377 18.16 4.71 -0.09
N GLY A 378 17.20 5.03 0.78
CA GLY A 378 16.95 6.40 1.22
C GLY A 378 15.99 6.47 2.40
N ASN A 379 15.75 7.69 2.90
CA ASN A 379 14.77 7.91 3.95
C ASN A 379 13.38 7.98 3.32
N TYR A 380 12.54 6.96 3.52
CA TYR A 380 11.13 6.97 3.10
C TYR A 380 10.18 6.82 4.30
N GLY A 381 10.67 7.14 5.50
CA GLY A 381 10.03 6.96 6.80
C GLY A 381 9.32 5.63 6.95
N PHE A 382 8.01 5.65 7.23
CA PHE A 382 7.24 4.42 7.46
C PHE A 382 6.77 3.71 6.18
N PHE A 383 7.01 4.26 4.99
CA PHE A 383 6.57 3.67 3.72
C PHE A 383 7.10 2.25 3.49
N PRO A 384 8.40 1.94 3.70
CA PRO A 384 8.90 0.58 3.48
C PRO A 384 8.28 -0.42 4.47
N LEU A 385 8.02 -0.02 5.71
CA LEU A 385 7.30 -0.85 6.69
C LEU A 385 5.90 -1.20 6.21
N LEU A 386 5.19 -0.22 5.63
CA LEU A 386 3.83 -0.42 5.13
C LEU A 386 3.79 -1.37 3.92
N ASN A 387 4.76 -1.25 3.01
CA ASN A 387 4.93 -2.19 1.90
C ASN A 387 5.19 -3.63 2.39
N LEU A 388 6.10 -3.80 3.35
CA LEU A 388 6.37 -5.10 3.97
C LEU A 388 5.14 -5.67 4.68
N LEU A 389 4.37 -4.82 5.36
CA LEU A 389 3.13 -5.22 6.04
C LEU A 389 2.07 -5.73 5.05
N LEU A 390 1.95 -5.11 3.87
CA LEU A 390 1.01 -5.52 2.83
C LEU A 390 1.32 -6.91 2.22
N LEU A 391 2.48 -7.51 2.52
CA LEU A 391 2.77 -8.91 2.17
C LEU A 391 2.00 -9.91 3.04
N PHE A 392 1.59 -9.54 4.27
CA PHE A 392 0.91 -10.46 5.20
C PHE A 392 -0.42 -11.03 4.68
N PRO A 393 -1.29 -10.26 3.98
CA PRO A 393 -2.45 -10.79 3.25
C PRO A 393 -2.13 -11.92 2.24
N LEU A 394 -0.88 -12.06 1.79
CA LEU A 394 -0.45 -13.11 0.87
C LEU A 394 0.06 -14.37 1.59
N LEU A 395 0.45 -14.23 2.87
CA LEU A 395 0.99 -15.30 3.70
C LEU A 395 -0.13 -16.19 4.27
N GLU A 396 -0.33 -17.32 3.59
CA GLU A 396 -1.19 -18.41 4.03
C GLU A 396 -0.41 -19.44 4.83
N VAL A 397 -0.90 -19.78 6.03
CA VAL A 397 -0.32 -20.84 6.85
C VAL A 397 -1.00 -22.17 6.55
N ASP A 398 -0.20 -23.17 6.17
CA ASP A 398 -0.67 -24.55 6.06
C ASP A 398 -0.88 -25.11 7.47
N VAL A 399 -2.13 -25.35 7.85
CA VAL A 399 -2.43 -26.08 9.08
C VAL A 399 -2.09 -27.56 8.85
N ARG A 400 -0.86 -27.94 9.19
CA ARG A 400 -0.52 -29.34 9.44
C ARG A 400 -1.33 -29.78 10.66
N LYS A 401 -2.14 -30.82 10.47
CA LYS A 401 -3.05 -31.41 11.47
C LYS A 401 -2.34 -31.49 12.84
N ASN A 402 -2.70 -30.64 13.80
CA ASN A 402 -2.57 -31.06 15.19
C ASN A 402 -3.64 -32.15 15.36
N ARG A 403 -3.20 -33.38 15.62
CA ARG A 403 -4.07 -34.47 16.05
C ARG A 403 -4.52 -34.12 17.47
N GLY A 404 -5.71 -33.55 17.59
CA GLY A 404 -6.33 -33.24 18.88
C GLY A 404 -7.59 -32.42 18.66
N ILE A 405 -8.72 -33.12 18.70
CA ILE A 405 -10.09 -32.57 18.79
C ILE A 405 -10.48 -31.68 17.61
N ALA A 406 -11.07 -32.30 16.59
CA ALA A 406 -11.87 -31.58 15.61
C ALA A 406 -13.17 -31.15 16.30
N GLU A 407 -13.20 -29.96 16.89
CA GLU A 407 -14.47 -29.25 17.06
C GLU A 407 -14.99 -28.92 15.67
N THR A 408 -15.93 -29.74 15.20
CA THR A 408 -16.78 -29.47 14.05
C THR A 408 -17.67 -28.28 14.37
N ARG A 409 -17.13 -27.07 14.22
CA ARG A 409 -17.93 -25.86 14.11
C ARG A 409 -18.39 -25.71 12.67
N THR A 410 -19.70 -25.66 12.50
CA THR A 410 -20.39 -25.28 11.27
C THR A 410 -19.96 -23.88 10.86
N LEU A 411 -18.94 -23.79 10.01
CA LEU A 411 -18.65 -22.55 9.29
C LEU A 411 -19.82 -22.36 8.32
N GLU A 412 -20.75 -21.44 8.64
CA GLU A 412 -21.75 -20.99 7.67
C GLU A 412 -21.04 -20.61 6.37
N GLU A 413 -21.24 -21.39 5.31
CA GLU A 413 -20.61 -21.09 4.05
C GLU A 413 -21.22 -19.78 3.51
N PRO A 414 -20.40 -18.77 3.17
CA PRO A 414 -20.93 -17.59 2.52
C PRO A 414 -21.63 -18.02 1.23
N ARG A 415 -22.89 -17.60 1.08
CA ARG A 415 -23.75 -17.90 -0.08
C ARG A 415 -22.98 -17.66 -1.39
N SER A 416 -23.17 -18.54 -2.37
CA SER A 416 -22.45 -18.52 -3.67
C SER A 416 -22.40 -17.13 -4.35
N TRP A 417 -23.51 -16.37 -4.31
CA TRP A 417 -23.59 -15.01 -4.88
C TRP A 417 -22.55 -14.04 -4.28
N TYR A 418 -22.20 -14.18 -3.01
CA TYR A 418 -21.26 -13.31 -2.30
C TYR A 418 -19.81 -13.48 -2.82
N LYS A 419 -19.42 -14.68 -3.26
CA LYS A 419 -18.09 -14.91 -3.86
C LYS A 419 -17.98 -14.26 -5.24
N ASN A 420 -19.05 -14.34 -6.03
CA ASN A 420 -19.12 -13.66 -7.33
C ASN A 420 -19.12 -12.15 -7.15
N TRP A 421 -19.79 -11.63 -6.11
CA TRP A 421 -19.77 -10.22 -5.76
C TRP A 421 -18.37 -9.71 -5.41
N ILE A 422 -17.56 -10.47 -4.65
CA ILE A 422 -16.17 -10.08 -4.37
C ILE A 422 -15.34 -9.99 -5.64
N GLY A 423 -15.46 -10.98 -6.54
CA GLY A 423 -14.79 -10.94 -7.84
C GLY A 423 -15.23 -9.75 -8.68
N PHE A 424 -16.53 -9.44 -8.68
CA PHE A 424 -17.10 -8.29 -9.37
C PHE A 424 -16.60 -6.95 -8.82
N VAL A 425 -16.58 -6.78 -7.49
CA VAL A 425 -16.05 -5.56 -6.85
C VAL A 425 -14.55 -5.41 -7.11
N ALA A 426 -13.78 -6.48 -6.97
CA ALA A 426 -12.34 -6.45 -7.24
C ALA A 426 -12.05 -6.11 -8.72
N ALA A 427 -12.78 -6.71 -9.66
CA ALA A 427 -12.69 -6.36 -11.07
C ALA A 427 -13.12 -4.91 -11.33
N GLY A 428 -14.21 -4.45 -10.70
CA GLY A 428 -14.70 -3.08 -10.83
C GLY A 428 -13.69 -2.04 -10.34
N VAL A 429 -13.07 -2.25 -9.17
CA VAL A 429 -12.00 -1.38 -8.65
C VAL A 429 -10.81 -1.35 -9.60
N LEU A 430 -10.36 -2.52 -10.09
CA LEU A 430 -9.24 -2.62 -11.01
C LEU A 430 -9.54 -1.89 -12.34
N ILE A 431 -10.69 -2.17 -12.95
CA ILE A 431 -11.14 -1.54 -14.19
C ILE A 431 -11.24 -0.02 -14.00
N TYR A 432 -11.85 0.44 -12.92
CA TYR A 432 -11.94 1.87 -12.60
C TYR A 432 -10.54 2.50 -12.51
N THR A 433 -9.61 1.90 -11.76
CA THR A 433 -8.26 2.45 -11.62
C THR A 433 -7.47 2.45 -12.93
N LEU A 434 -7.57 1.39 -13.73
CA LEU A 434 -6.94 1.32 -15.06
C LEU A 434 -7.54 2.35 -16.02
N THR A 435 -8.86 2.52 -15.99
CA THR A 435 -9.55 3.50 -16.84
C THR A 435 -9.18 4.92 -16.45
N ALA A 436 -9.22 5.25 -15.16
CA ALA A 436 -8.88 6.57 -14.65
C ALA A 436 -7.42 6.93 -14.97
N GLU A 437 -6.50 6.00 -14.79
CA GLU A 437 -5.08 6.23 -15.09
C GLU A 437 -4.81 6.32 -16.59
N GLY A 438 -5.44 5.45 -17.39
CA GLY A 438 -5.33 5.48 -18.84
C GLY A 438 -5.88 6.77 -19.46
N MET A 439 -7.02 7.28 -18.95
CA MET A 439 -7.56 8.58 -19.36
C MET A 439 -6.56 9.71 -19.06
N ARG A 440 -5.94 9.71 -17.88
CA ARG A 440 -4.96 10.72 -17.49
C ARG A 440 -3.74 10.73 -18.39
N LEU A 441 -3.12 9.56 -18.61
CA LEU A 441 -1.95 9.42 -19.48
C LEU A 441 -2.24 9.84 -20.92
N SER A 442 -3.49 9.70 -21.35
CA SER A 442 -3.93 10.08 -22.69
C SER A 442 -4.42 11.55 -22.77
N ASN A 443 -4.31 12.32 -21.69
CA ASN A 443 -4.90 13.67 -21.56
C ASN A 443 -6.39 13.72 -21.95
N ILE A 444 -7.12 12.63 -21.70
CA ILE A 444 -8.57 12.54 -21.95
C ILE A 444 -9.30 13.03 -20.70
N GLU A 445 -10.17 14.02 -20.88
CA GLU A 445 -11.03 14.50 -19.80
C GLU A 445 -11.98 13.39 -19.32
N SER A 446 -12.05 13.22 -18.00
CA SER A 446 -12.98 12.26 -17.40
C SER A 446 -14.43 12.72 -17.60
N PRO A 447 -15.34 11.83 -18.06
CA PRO A 447 -16.76 12.14 -18.13
C PRO A 447 -17.32 12.63 -16.79
N THR A 448 -18.27 13.57 -16.80
CA THR A 448 -18.77 14.22 -15.57
C THR A 448 -19.26 13.26 -14.47
N PRO A 449 -19.91 12.11 -14.75
CA PRO A 449 -20.26 11.15 -13.69
C PRO A 449 -19.03 10.51 -13.06
N LEU A 450 -18.02 10.17 -13.87
CA LEU A 450 -16.77 9.56 -13.42
C LEU A 450 -15.96 10.56 -12.58
N ALA A 451 -15.90 11.82 -13.00
CA ALA A 451 -15.23 12.89 -12.26
C ALA A 451 -15.85 13.14 -10.87
N LYS A 452 -17.18 13.02 -10.73
CA LYS A 452 -17.85 13.12 -9.41
C LYS A 452 -17.48 11.96 -8.49
N VAL A 453 -17.45 10.74 -9.03
CA VAL A 453 -17.05 9.54 -8.28
C VAL A 453 -15.58 9.64 -7.87
N ASP A 454 -14.70 10.04 -8.80
CA ASP A 454 -13.28 10.25 -8.53
C ASP A 454 -13.06 11.29 -7.44
N ARG A 455 -13.74 12.44 -7.50
CA ARG A 455 -13.70 13.45 -6.45
C ARG A 455 -14.08 12.87 -5.09
N ALA A 456 -15.19 12.14 -4.98
CA ALA A 456 -15.61 11.54 -3.72
C ALA A 456 -14.59 10.52 -3.17
N LEU A 457 -14.01 9.69 -4.06
CA LEU A 457 -12.99 8.70 -3.69
C LEU A 457 -11.67 9.34 -3.27
N GLN A 458 -11.25 10.42 -3.93
CA GLN A 458 -10.05 11.18 -3.57
C GLN A 458 -10.25 11.95 -2.26
N THR A 459 -11.41 12.58 -2.05
CA THR A 459 -11.72 13.32 -0.82
C THR A 459 -11.69 12.41 0.42
N LEU A 460 -12.14 11.16 0.31
CA LEU A 460 -12.07 10.18 1.39
C LEU A 460 -10.79 9.33 1.35
N ARG A 461 -9.87 9.60 0.40
CA ARG A 461 -8.65 8.82 0.14
C ARG A 461 -8.90 7.31 0.15
N SER A 462 -10.05 6.90 -0.38
CA SER A 462 -10.56 5.53 -0.32
C SER A 462 -10.03 4.67 -1.47
N ILE A 463 -9.71 5.30 -2.59
CA ILE A 463 -9.02 4.71 -3.75
C ILE A 463 -8.01 5.74 -4.24
N ASN A 464 -6.73 5.53 -3.95
CA ASN A 464 -5.65 6.45 -4.28
C ASN A 464 -4.88 6.04 -5.54
N ARG A 465 -4.15 7.00 -6.08
CA ARG A 465 -3.23 6.80 -7.20
C ARG A 465 -1.82 6.55 -6.66
N TYR A 466 -1.05 5.74 -7.38
CA TYR A 466 0.29 5.35 -6.98
C TYR A 466 1.25 5.52 -8.16
N GLY A 467 2.30 6.30 -7.96
CA GLY A 467 3.27 6.66 -9.02
C GLY A 467 4.54 7.28 -8.44
N LEU A 468 4.98 6.80 -7.27
CA LEU A 468 6.11 7.37 -6.55
C LEU A 468 7.37 7.31 -7.42
N PHE A 469 8.03 8.45 -7.57
CA PHE A 469 9.21 8.61 -8.40
C PHE A 469 8.98 8.23 -9.88
N ALA A 470 7.79 8.52 -10.41
CA ALA A 470 7.52 8.42 -11.84
C ALA A 470 8.43 9.37 -12.66
N GLU A 471 8.80 10.50 -12.07
CA GLU A 471 9.77 11.45 -12.60
C GLU A 471 10.99 11.50 -11.67
N ILE A 472 12.19 11.43 -12.24
CA ILE A 472 13.48 11.50 -11.57
C ILE A 472 14.19 12.77 -12.03
N PRO A 473 14.41 13.74 -11.12
CA PRO A 473 15.19 14.92 -11.45
C PRO A 473 16.59 14.54 -11.95
N ALA A 474 17.05 15.23 -13.00
CA ALA A 474 18.40 15.03 -13.53
C ALA A 474 19.48 15.57 -12.59
N GLU A 475 19.14 16.60 -11.81
CA GLU A 475 20.06 17.26 -10.88
C GLU A 475 19.39 17.41 -9.51
N ARG A 476 20.19 17.38 -8.44
CA ARG A 476 19.71 17.70 -7.10
C ARG A 476 19.76 19.20 -6.91
N LEU A 477 18.58 19.83 -6.83
CA LEU A 477 18.46 21.24 -6.49
C LEU A 477 18.10 21.39 -5.02
N GLU A 478 18.68 22.40 -4.38
CA GLU A 478 18.45 22.73 -2.97
C GLU A 478 18.26 24.22 -2.80
N ILE A 479 17.22 24.59 -2.04
CA ILE A 479 17.01 25.97 -1.61
C ILE A 479 17.78 26.17 -0.31
N VAL A 480 18.83 26.98 -0.34
CA VAL A 480 19.59 27.38 0.85
C VAL A 480 19.03 28.72 1.34
N VAL A 481 18.63 28.77 2.59
CA VAL A 481 18.03 29.96 3.22
C VAL A 481 19.07 30.59 4.13
N GLU A 482 19.22 31.91 4.05
CA GLU A 482 20.20 32.67 4.81
C GLU A 482 19.49 33.78 5.59
N GLY A 483 19.82 33.91 6.88
CA GLY A 483 19.37 34.99 7.75
C GLY A 483 20.47 36.01 8.02
N SER A 484 20.10 37.26 8.23
CA SER A 484 21.01 38.35 8.56
C SER A 484 20.39 39.32 9.56
N ALA A 485 21.19 39.81 10.51
CA ALA A 485 20.79 40.82 11.50
C ALA A 485 21.04 42.26 11.01
N ASP A 486 22.01 42.46 10.13
CA ASP A 486 22.51 43.76 9.65
C ASP A 486 22.25 43.99 8.14
N GLY A 487 22.03 42.93 7.37
CA GLY A 487 21.93 42.95 5.90
C GLY A 487 23.27 42.71 5.18
N GLU A 488 24.37 42.64 5.92
CA GLU A 488 25.74 42.48 5.40
C GLU A 488 26.29 41.07 5.69
N SER A 489 26.15 40.60 6.92
CA SER A 489 26.58 39.28 7.36
C SER A 489 25.42 38.28 7.26
N TRP A 490 25.59 37.28 6.39
CA TRP A 490 24.55 36.28 6.10
C TRP A 490 24.97 34.92 6.61
N GLN A 491 24.10 34.28 7.39
CA GLN A 491 24.32 32.94 7.96
C GLN A 491 23.29 31.96 7.41
N GLU A 492 23.75 30.78 6.98
CA GLU A 492 22.87 29.73 6.49
C GLU A 492 22.03 29.15 7.64
N ILE A 493 20.72 29.07 7.41
CA ILE A 493 19.78 28.43 8.31
C ILE A 493 19.81 26.92 8.06
N ALA A 494 20.33 26.18 9.04
CA ALA A 494 20.48 24.74 8.98
C ALA A 494 19.14 24.01 9.24
N PHE A 495 18.86 23.00 8.42
CA PHE A 495 17.70 22.12 8.56
C PHE A 495 18.09 20.81 9.27
N LEU A 496 17.10 20.07 9.78
CA LEU A 496 17.35 18.89 10.59
C LEU A 496 17.91 17.71 9.77
N PHE A 497 17.32 17.40 8.61
CA PHE A 497 17.61 16.19 7.84
C PHE A 497 18.04 16.44 6.40
N LYS A 498 17.61 17.55 5.80
CA LYS A 498 17.95 17.91 4.42
C LYS A 498 19.47 18.15 4.28
N PRO A 499 20.07 17.88 3.11
CA PRO A 499 21.46 18.23 2.85
C PRO A 499 21.73 19.73 3.03
N GLY A 500 22.74 20.05 3.83
CA GLY A 500 23.17 21.42 4.10
C GLY A 500 24.67 21.55 3.91
N ALA A 501 25.41 21.46 5.02
CA ALA A 501 26.85 21.67 5.05
C ALA A 501 27.62 20.60 4.25
N VAL A 502 28.68 21.04 3.56
CA VAL A 502 29.47 20.24 2.61
C VAL A 502 30.20 19.05 3.27
N PHE A 503 30.55 19.20 4.55
CA PHE A 503 31.26 18.19 5.34
C PHE A 503 30.32 17.36 6.23
N GLU A 504 29.02 17.64 6.21
CA GLU A 504 28.06 16.93 7.05
C GLU A 504 27.53 15.67 6.33
N PRO A 505 27.52 14.50 7.00
CA PRO A 505 26.89 13.30 6.47
C PRO A 505 25.38 13.51 6.24
N PRO A 506 24.82 12.96 5.15
CA PRO A 506 23.37 12.79 5.05
C PRO A 506 22.86 11.90 6.20
N LYS A 507 21.82 12.36 6.90
CA LYS A 507 21.33 11.74 8.14
C LYS A 507 20.34 10.61 7.88
N PHE A 508 20.20 9.72 8.88
CA PHE A 508 19.15 8.72 8.92
C PHE A 508 17.94 9.26 9.69
N ALA A 509 16.79 9.33 9.01
CA ALA A 509 15.52 9.68 9.64
C ALA A 509 14.79 8.46 10.23
N THR A 510 15.34 7.24 10.05
CA THR A 510 14.72 5.96 10.46
C THR A 510 13.29 5.83 9.91
N PHE A 511 12.26 5.92 10.76
CA PHE A 511 10.85 5.89 10.35
C PHE A 511 10.15 7.25 10.47
N HIS A 512 10.86 8.29 10.94
CA HIS A 512 10.36 9.66 10.94
C HIS A 512 10.32 10.20 9.50
N ILE A 513 9.29 10.98 9.19
CA ILE A 513 9.18 11.75 7.95
C ILE A 513 9.36 13.22 8.32
N PRO A 514 10.52 13.83 8.04
CA PRO A 514 10.73 15.27 8.21
C PRO A 514 9.99 16.01 7.09
N ARG A 515 8.80 16.53 7.38
CA ARG A 515 7.88 17.01 6.33
C ARG A 515 8.35 18.34 5.75
N LEU A 516 8.87 19.25 6.57
CA LEU A 516 9.45 20.51 6.08
C LEU A 516 10.63 20.26 5.13
N ASP A 517 11.59 19.43 5.54
CA ASP A 517 12.76 19.09 4.72
C ASP A 517 12.37 18.44 3.39
N TRP A 518 11.35 17.57 3.41
CA TRP A 518 10.83 16.94 2.19
C TRP A 518 10.15 17.98 1.28
N SER A 519 9.30 18.85 1.84
CA SER A 519 8.64 19.90 1.09
C SER A 519 9.63 20.88 0.47
N MET A 520 10.75 21.18 1.13
CA MET A 520 11.84 21.99 0.58
C MET A 520 12.47 21.35 -0.67
N ALA A 521 12.69 20.03 -0.67
CA ALA A 521 13.24 19.32 -1.83
C ALA A 521 12.25 19.30 -3.01
N VAL A 522 10.95 19.18 -2.74
CA VAL A 522 9.89 19.29 -3.76
C VAL A 522 9.86 20.71 -4.34
N ALA A 523 9.86 21.74 -3.48
CA ALA A 523 9.86 23.13 -3.91
C ALA A 523 11.09 23.50 -4.75
N ALA A 524 12.27 22.96 -4.41
CA ALA A 524 13.50 23.20 -5.18
C ALA A 524 13.46 22.62 -6.59
N SER A 525 12.64 21.60 -6.83
CA SER A 525 12.53 20.89 -8.11
C SER A 525 11.45 21.47 -9.02
N ALA A 526 10.55 22.30 -8.50
CA ALA A 526 9.49 22.95 -9.28
C ALA A 526 9.99 24.26 -9.92
N PRO A 527 9.54 24.63 -11.13
CA PRO A 527 9.83 25.95 -11.70
C PRO A 527 9.22 27.01 -10.78
N VAL A 528 10.08 27.84 -10.16
CA VAL A 528 9.80 28.91 -9.19
C VAL A 528 8.35 29.44 -9.25
N SER A 529 7.42 28.70 -8.62
CA SER A 529 6.02 29.05 -8.57
C SER A 529 5.61 29.06 -7.13
N GLY A 530 5.71 30.24 -6.51
CA GLY A 530 4.74 30.72 -5.53
C GLY A 530 4.17 29.75 -4.49
N GLU A 531 4.96 28.80 -3.98
CA GLU A 531 4.52 27.92 -2.89
C GLU A 531 4.23 28.82 -1.68
N SER A 532 2.94 29.02 -1.38
CA SER A 532 2.49 30.00 -0.38
C SER A 532 3.10 29.72 0.99
N TRP A 533 3.25 28.44 1.32
CA TRP A 533 3.87 27.99 2.57
C TRP A 533 5.35 28.40 2.68
N PHE A 534 6.08 28.53 1.56
CA PHE A 534 7.49 28.93 1.59
C PHE A 534 7.65 30.40 1.99
N TYR A 535 6.78 31.29 1.49
CA TYR A 535 6.79 32.68 1.92
C TYR A 535 6.31 32.84 3.36
N SER A 536 5.31 32.07 3.78
CA SER A 536 4.94 31.97 5.20
C SER A 536 6.12 31.47 6.06
N PHE A 537 6.94 30.54 5.55
CA PHE A 537 8.17 30.11 6.23
C PHE A 537 9.18 31.25 6.39
N LEU A 538 9.42 32.07 5.37
CA LEU A 538 10.31 33.23 5.49
C LEU A 538 9.75 34.27 6.48
N GLU A 539 8.44 34.51 6.46
CA GLU A 539 7.75 35.40 7.39
C GLU A 539 7.88 34.91 8.84
N ARG A 540 7.57 33.65 9.12
CA ARG A 540 7.68 33.06 10.47
C ARG A 540 9.12 33.03 11.00
N ILE A 541 10.11 32.91 10.13
CA ILE A 541 11.52 33.06 10.50
C ILE A 541 11.80 34.48 11.00
N LEU A 542 11.38 35.49 10.24
CA LEU A 542 11.60 36.90 10.58
C LEU A 542 10.83 37.31 11.85
N GLU A 543 9.68 36.69 12.11
CA GLU A 543 8.92 36.85 13.35
C GLU A 543 9.59 36.17 14.55
N GLY A 544 10.51 35.23 14.33
CA GLY A 544 11.10 34.43 15.39
C GLY A 544 10.15 33.40 16.01
N SER A 545 9.21 32.84 15.22
CA SER A 545 8.23 31.86 15.71
C SER A 545 8.94 30.63 16.33
N PRO A 546 8.76 30.35 17.64
CA PRO A 546 9.36 29.18 18.29
C PRO A 546 8.87 27.86 17.69
N ALA A 547 7.60 27.82 17.28
CA ALA A 547 6.99 26.66 16.65
C ALA A 547 7.70 26.30 15.34
N VAL A 548 8.01 27.28 14.49
CA VAL A 548 8.75 27.04 13.24
C VAL A 548 10.23 26.81 13.48
N ALA A 549 10.84 27.49 14.45
CA ALA A 549 12.24 27.27 14.83
C ALA A 549 12.48 25.82 15.29
N SER A 550 11.50 25.18 15.93
CA SER A 550 11.59 23.77 16.34
C SER A 550 11.71 22.77 15.19
N LEU A 551 11.37 23.18 13.96
CA LEU A 551 11.52 22.38 12.74
C LEU A 551 12.94 22.47 12.14
N LEU A 552 13.78 23.35 12.65
CA LEU A 552 15.13 23.64 12.17
C LEU A 552 16.18 23.09 13.14
N ALA A 553 17.46 23.11 12.74
CA ALA A 553 18.54 22.70 13.62
C ALA A 553 18.65 23.61 14.86
N GLU A 554 19.22 23.11 15.95
CA GLU A 554 19.48 23.93 17.13
C GLU A 554 20.49 25.05 16.82
N GLY A 555 20.37 26.18 17.53
CA GLY A 555 21.32 27.30 17.42
C GLY A 555 21.22 28.09 16.12
N VAL A 556 20.12 27.97 15.37
CA VAL A 556 19.92 28.69 14.10
C VAL A 556 19.86 30.21 14.30
N TRP A 557 19.44 30.68 15.48
CA TRP A 557 19.43 32.09 15.86
C TRP A 557 20.45 32.33 16.99
N ASN A 558 21.38 33.27 16.81
CA ASN A 558 22.28 33.71 17.89
C ASN A 558 21.50 34.66 18.82
N GLU A 559 20.64 34.08 19.67
CA GLU A 559 19.74 34.72 20.64
C GLU A 559 18.56 35.52 20.03
N ASP A 560 18.75 36.25 18.93
CA ASP A 560 17.70 37.03 18.24
C ASP A 560 17.35 36.52 16.83
N PRO A 561 16.08 36.61 16.40
CA PRO A 561 15.68 36.28 15.04
C PRO A 561 16.29 37.23 14.00
N PRO A 562 16.49 36.79 12.74
CA PRO A 562 17.09 37.61 11.70
C PRO A 562 16.14 38.75 11.32
N LYS A 563 16.70 39.90 10.94
CA LYS A 563 15.93 41.05 10.43
C LYS A 563 15.71 40.99 8.93
N GLN A 564 16.55 40.25 8.23
CA GLN A 564 16.46 40.01 6.79
C GLN A 564 16.70 38.54 6.49
N VAL A 565 15.98 38.01 5.50
CA VAL A 565 16.14 36.63 5.02
C VAL A 565 16.21 36.63 3.50
N ARG A 566 17.07 35.80 2.93
CA ARG A 566 17.14 35.55 1.48
C ARG A 566 17.31 34.07 1.21
N SER A 567 17.09 33.65 -0.04
CA SER A 567 17.36 32.26 -0.41
C SER A 567 17.97 32.13 -1.79
N HIS A 568 18.85 31.14 -1.93
CA HIS A 568 19.58 30.84 -3.15
C HIS A 568 19.31 29.42 -3.59
N LEU A 569 19.32 29.21 -4.90
CA LEU A 569 19.25 27.88 -5.48
C LEU A 569 20.65 27.33 -5.68
N TYR A 570 20.90 26.14 -5.16
CA TYR A 570 22.16 25.42 -5.31
C TYR A 570 21.93 24.09 -6.02
N ARG A 571 22.87 23.72 -6.88
CA ARG A 571 23.03 22.35 -7.36
C ARG A 571 23.91 21.59 -6.38
N TYR A 572 23.43 20.46 -5.88
CA TYR A 572 24.18 19.55 -5.04
C TYR A 572 24.56 18.28 -5.80
N SER A 573 25.71 17.71 -5.47
CA SER A 573 26.14 16.38 -5.91
C SER A 573 26.94 15.71 -4.80
N PHE A 574 27.04 14.39 -4.83
CA PHE A 574 27.90 13.69 -3.89
C PHE A 574 29.38 14.00 -4.14
N GLY A 575 30.15 14.08 -3.07
CA GLY A 575 31.61 14.17 -3.12
C GLY A 575 32.21 12.89 -3.71
N SER A 576 33.31 13.03 -4.45
CA SER A 576 34.05 11.89 -4.98
C SER A 576 34.67 11.04 -3.88
N SER A 577 35.06 9.80 -4.21
CA SER A 577 35.77 8.91 -3.25
C SER A 577 37.03 9.55 -2.66
N ALA A 578 37.75 10.40 -3.40
CA ALA A 578 38.94 11.08 -2.90
C ALA A 578 38.60 12.19 -1.89
N GLU A 579 37.56 12.98 -2.13
CA GLU A 579 37.07 14.00 -1.20
C GLU A 579 36.42 13.40 0.03
N ARG A 580 35.74 12.26 -0.13
CA ARG A 580 35.13 11.51 0.95
C ARG A 580 36.14 11.07 2.00
N ARG A 581 37.39 10.73 1.59
CA ARG A 581 38.51 10.44 2.50
C ARG A 581 38.92 11.63 3.37
N HIS A 582 38.62 12.86 2.93
CA HIS A 582 38.87 14.09 3.67
C HIS A 582 37.60 14.63 4.36
N GLY A 583 36.57 13.81 4.51
CA GLY A 583 35.32 14.16 5.20
C GLY A 583 34.30 14.93 4.39
N ARG A 584 34.60 15.33 3.14
CA ARG A 584 33.65 16.07 2.28
C ARG A 584 32.62 15.11 1.68
N TRP A 585 31.35 15.29 2.04
CA TRP A 585 30.23 14.46 1.58
C TRP A 585 29.54 15.01 0.35
N TRP A 586 29.52 16.34 0.22
CA TRP A 586 28.79 17.04 -0.83
C TRP A 586 29.72 17.91 -1.68
N ARG A 587 29.28 18.23 -2.88
CA ARG A 587 29.74 19.37 -3.67
C ARG A 587 28.50 20.20 -3.97
N ARG A 588 28.63 21.52 -3.85
CA ARG A 588 27.53 22.43 -4.18
C ARG A 588 28.00 23.56 -5.09
N GLN A 589 27.14 23.98 -5.99
CA GLN A 589 27.35 25.11 -6.89
C GLN A 589 26.13 26.02 -6.83
N ARG A 590 26.33 27.31 -6.58
CA ARG A 590 25.23 28.29 -6.60
C ARG A 590 24.78 28.49 -8.05
N LEU A 591 23.49 28.32 -8.30
CA LEU A 591 22.88 28.52 -9.62
C LEU A 591 22.26 29.91 -9.75
N GLY A 592 21.68 30.45 -8.67
CA GLY A 592 21.03 31.75 -8.70
C GLY A 592 20.31 32.10 -7.41
N ILE A 593 19.53 33.17 -7.46
CA ILE A 593 18.66 33.62 -6.37
C ILE A 593 17.32 32.89 -6.51
N TYR A 594 16.83 32.31 -5.41
CA TYR A 594 15.50 31.70 -5.34
C TYR A 594 14.46 32.71 -4.82
N SER A 595 14.80 33.42 -3.75
CA SER A 595 14.06 34.59 -3.26
C SER A 595 15.04 35.69 -2.88
N ALA A 596 14.76 36.92 -3.33
CA ALA A 596 15.53 38.11 -2.98
C ALA A 596 15.49 38.39 -1.47
N ALA A 597 16.31 39.32 -1.00
CA ALA A 597 16.31 39.71 0.41
C ALA A 597 14.93 40.28 0.81
N MET A 598 14.33 39.70 1.84
CA MET A 598 13.04 40.09 2.39
C MET A 598 13.18 40.47 3.86
N THR A 599 12.32 41.37 4.32
CA THR A 599 12.26 41.85 5.70
C THR A 599 10.81 42.07 6.11
N LEU A 600 10.53 42.11 7.40
CA LEU A 600 9.21 42.45 7.92
C LEU A 600 9.06 43.97 8.03
N ARG A 601 8.03 44.52 7.40
CA ARG A 601 7.59 45.91 7.59
C ARG A 601 6.09 45.93 7.82
N ASP A 602 5.67 46.49 8.95
CA ASP A 602 4.26 46.52 9.37
C ASP A 602 3.65 45.11 9.50
N GLY A 603 4.46 44.12 9.93
CA GLY A 603 4.03 42.73 10.04
C GLY A 603 3.74 42.06 8.69
N LYS A 604 4.31 42.58 7.59
CA LYS A 604 4.19 41.98 6.25
C LYS A 604 5.56 41.81 5.63
N LEU A 605 5.72 40.69 4.92
CA LEU A 605 6.90 40.40 4.13
C LEU A 605 7.05 41.41 2.99
N LYS A 606 8.15 42.16 2.96
CA LYS A 606 8.49 43.11 1.88
C LYS A 606 9.91 42.88 1.39
N LEU A 607 10.15 43.17 0.12
CA LEU A 607 11.50 43.18 -0.44
C LEU A 607 12.35 44.27 0.23
N VAL A 608 13.58 43.94 0.55
CA VAL A 608 14.60 44.93 0.90
C VAL A 608 14.87 45.72 -0.38
N LYS A 609 14.57 47.02 -0.38
CA LYS A 609 14.96 47.88 -1.50
C LYS A 609 16.48 47.89 -1.52
N GLU A 610 17.08 47.36 -2.58
CA GLU A 610 18.47 47.70 -2.90
C GLU A 610 18.50 49.22 -3.03
N THR A 611 19.18 49.90 -2.10
CA THR A 611 19.70 51.22 -2.38
C THR A 611 20.67 51.03 -3.54
N THR A 612 20.17 51.24 -4.76
CA THR A 612 21.03 51.63 -5.87
C THR A 612 21.72 52.90 -5.41
N GLU A 613 22.94 52.76 -4.89
CA GLU A 613 23.92 53.82 -4.88
C GLU A 613 24.13 54.22 -6.34
N SER A 614 23.40 55.26 -6.73
CA SER A 614 23.83 56.14 -7.78
C SER A 614 25.09 56.86 -7.29
N GLU A 615 26.23 56.58 -7.92
CA GLU A 615 27.25 57.58 -8.24
C GLU A 615 27.98 57.17 -9.53
#